data_AF-A0AAV2RLE0-F1
#
_entry.id   AF-A0AAV2RLE0-F1
#
_cell.length_a   1.000
_cell.length_b   1.000
_cell.length_c   1.000
_cell.angle_alpha   90.00
_cell.angle_beta   90.00
_cell.angle_gamma   90.00
#
_symmetry.space_group_name_H-M   'P 1'
#
loop_
_entity.id
_entity.type
_entity.pdbx_description
1 polymer ?
#
loop_
_entity_poly.entity_id
_entity_poly.type
_entity_poly.pdbx_seq_one_letter_code
_entity_poly.pdbx_strand_id
1 'polypeptide(L)'
;MFDNNTYFTILIHTLFHIPIVLVVLVVVVIGSYHVDAHPRKKARSCRKLGGRCVREGETCPEHLTLEMQSGDPYCQMGIRRCCYPVPAAEQCNEKSGFCVENSNRCTGTVEFLYNAKKDRCLCCSPGEKAIISTDEFISKYNKTYENEAEAKKRIAIYQDNVKEMEDHNKLYETGKSSYQMGVNEYSDLTYDEVISNLTGIISDVTGTNETNVTGEVRVAESYPYWYIPKDIGKEPESVDYRDTGAINPIRNQKKCGSCWSFSAIGSIESQIFLQHGQLVRLSEQNLIDCTKGQAFPNKPGRTGCSGGWTVKAMKYVSKHGVAYRDTYPYTAVAGEGKELCKKEAPKTTYKVTGVQFVNPGKDAELLNALVNIGPISVSIYTSQNMIKYKKGVLEDELCKAKKPINHAVVLVGYGNENGKNYWLIRNSWGKSWGEKGYIKLARNVYNHCRISSHGYIPRAEVSEMCSGGVTIGSQCLMFSQEARTWYEAKTACGYQNQTLASLDDPKAVLDYVVENYGNDLFFVGGSDAANEGTWEWLNGEPIPSNPTKFPWAVGQPDNWGGQNCLVVNFPGGYDDEACDEKRRYICEKVKGLA
;
A
#
# COMPACT_ATOMS: atom_id res chain seq x y z
N MET A 1 15.75 35.11 33.85
CA MET A 1 15.87 36.23 34.79
C MET A 1 16.16 37.48 33.98
N PHE A 2 15.18 38.40 33.97
CA PHE A 2 15.24 39.86 33.77
C PHE A 2 15.96 40.45 32.52
N ASP A 3 15.52 41.53 31.88
CA ASP A 3 14.21 42.19 31.69
C ASP A 3 14.43 43.36 30.69
N ASN A 4 13.41 43.64 29.88
CA ASN A 4 12.88 44.93 29.39
C ASN A 4 13.75 46.10 28.84
N ASN A 5 13.47 46.44 27.56
CA ASN A 5 12.92 47.71 27.02
C ASN A 5 13.30 49.07 27.65
N THR A 6 13.70 50.04 26.82
CA THR A 6 13.05 51.37 26.76
C THR A 6 13.33 52.13 25.45
N TYR A 7 12.27 52.61 24.78
CA TYR A 7 12.28 53.69 23.78
C TYR A 7 11.86 55.00 24.45
N PHE A 8 12.39 56.15 24.01
CA PHE A 8 11.75 57.45 24.22
C PHE A 8 11.88 58.34 22.97
N THR A 9 10.78 58.99 22.63
CA THR A 9 10.52 59.82 21.44
C THR A 9 10.58 61.31 21.80
N ILE A 10 11.13 62.16 20.93
CA ILE A 10 10.87 63.63 20.85
C ILE A 10 10.94 63.99 19.34
N LEU A 11 9.87 64.31 18.60
CA LEU A 11 8.95 65.47 18.54
C LEU A 11 9.54 66.72 17.85
N ILE A 12 8.66 67.37 17.05
CA ILE A 12 8.70 68.71 16.42
C ILE A 12 9.11 68.70 14.93
N HIS A 13 8.54 69.45 13.99
CA HIS A 13 7.21 70.02 13.68
C HIS A 13 7.45 70.84 12.39
N THR A 14 6.50 70.86 11.43
CA THR A 14 6.15 72.00 10.54
C THR A 14 7.21 72.52 9.52
N LEU A 15 6.94 72.98 8.29
CA LEU A 15 5.73 73.29 7.51
C LEU A 15 6.14 73.75 6.07
N PHE A 16 5.15 73.75 5.16
CA PHE A 16 4.97 74.56 3.92
C PHE A 16 5.84 74.33 2.65
N HIS A 17 5.22 73.87 1.55
CA HIS A 17 4.74 74.72 0.44
C HIS A 17 4.08 73.94 -0.74
N ILE A 18 2.96 74.48 -1.24
CA ILE A 18 2.15 74.22 -2.46
C ILE A 18 2.75 75.11 -3.60
N PRO A 19 2.71 74.86 -4.96
CA PRO A 19 1.49 74.76 -5.82
C PRO A 19 1.52 73.92 -7.14
N ILE A 20 0.39 73.31 -7.57
CA ILE A 20 -0.64 73.69 -8.60
C ILE A 20 -0.22 73.51 -10.08
N VAL A 21 -1.10 72.86 -10.86
CA VAL A 21 -1.69 73.22 -12.20
C VAL A 21 -1.99 71.89 -12.98
N LEU A 22 -3.22 71.38 -13.13
CA LEU A 22 -4.40 71.74 -13.97
C LEU A 22 -4.31 71.35 -15.46
N VAL A 23 -5.48 70.96 -16.00
CA VAL A 23 -5.92 70.88 -17.42
C VAL A 23 -6.05 69.44 -17.99
N VAL A 24 -7.13 68.94 -18.63
CA VAL A 24 -8.60 69.19 -18.76
C VAL A 24 -9.13 68.38 -19.99
N LEU A 25 -10.44 68.06 -20.02
CA LEU A 25 -11.34 67.71 -21.19
C LEU A 25 -11.15 66.34 -21.92
N VAL A 26 -12.15 65.64 -22.51
CA VAL A 26 -13.63 65.53 -22.39
C VAL A 26 -14.20 64.52 -23.43
N VAL A 27 -15.52 64.22 -23.35
CA VAL A 27 -16.47 63.56 -24.30
C VAL A 27 -16.49 62.01 -24.33
N VAL A 28 -17.49 61.29 -23.77
CA VAL A 28 -18.91 60.99 -24.14
C VAL A 28 -19.10 60.08 -25.39
N VAL A 29 -19.78 58.93 -25.22
CA VAL A 29 -21.05 58.49 -25.89
C VAL A 29 -21.28 56.94 -25.73
N ILE A 30 -22.27 56.62 -24.89
CA ILE A 30 -23.43 55.67 -24.95
C ILE A 30 -23.45 54.39 -25.84
N GLY A 31 -23.73 53.24 -25.18
CA GLY A 31 -24.68 52.15 -25.55
C GLY A 31 -24.12 50.96 -26.37
N SER A 32 -24.54 49.68 -26.25
CA SER A 32 -25.38 48.86 -25.35
C SER A 32 -25.23 47.37 -25.76
N TYR A 33 -25.41 46.42 -24.82
CA TYR A 33 -25.49 44.94 -24.93
C TYR A 33 -24.19 44.17 -25.32
N HIS A 34 -23.83 42.99 -24.81
CA HIS A 34 -24.54 41.86 -24.20
C HIS A 34 -23.60 41.03 -23.29
N VAL A 35 -24.20 40.37 -22.29
CA VAL A 35 -23.85 39.10 -21.59
C VAL A 35 -22.43 38.54 -21.75
N ASP A 36 -21.71 38.40 -20.62
CA ASP A 36 -20.87 37.22 -20.44
C ASP A 36 -20.64 36.81 -18.98
N ALA A 37 -20.53 35.49 -18.82
CA ALA A 37 -20.54 34.74 -17.59
C ALA A 37 -19.41 35.11 -16.60
N HIS A 38 -19.76 35.16 -15.31
CA HIS A 38 -18.79 35.22 -14.22
C HIS A 38 -18.06 33.88 -14.02
N PRO A 39 -16.73 33.90 -13.85
CA PRO A 39 -16.05 32.95 -12.98
C PRO A 39 -15.63 33.66 -11.68
N ARG A 40 -16.31 33.33 -10.57
CA ARG A 40 -15.88 33.72 -9.22
C ARG A 40 -14.54 33.03 -8.90
N LYS A 41 -13.43 33.78 -8.91
CA LYS A 41 -12.14 33.33 -8.36
C LYS A 41 -12.12 33.46 -6.83
N LYS A 42 -11.53 32.44 -6.19
CA LYS A 42 -11.50 32.16 -4.74
C LYS A 42 -10.53 33.10 -3.99
N ALA A 43 -10.99 33.71 -2.89
CA ALA A 43 -10.16 34.33 -1.86
C ALA A 43 -10.10 33.40 -0.62
N ARG A 44 -8.91 32.91 -0.23
CA ARG A 44 -8.74 32.01 0.93
C ARG A 44 -7.42 32.21 1.72
N SER A 45 -6.99 33.46 1.94
CA SER A 45 -5.86 33.75 2.85
C SER A 45 -6.26 34.41 4.18
N CYS A 46 -7.23 35.33 4.22
CA CYS A 46 -7.46 36.13 5.46
C CYS A 46 -8.31 35.47 6.56
N ARG A 47 -8.84 34.23 6.39
CA ARG A 47 -9.78 33.62 7.37
C ARG A 47 -9.13 32.99 8.62
N LYS A 48 -7.82 32.70 8.61
CA LYS A 48 -7.17 31.88 9.65
C LYS A 48 -6.26 32.64 10.64
N LEU A 49 -5.94 33.91 10.40
CA LEU A 49 -4.92 34.63 11.18
C LEU A 49 -5.36 35.95 11.83
N GLY A 50 -6.66 36.27 11.84
CA GLY A 50 -7.18 37.38 12.64
C GLY A 50 -6.71 38.79 12.22
N GLY A 51 -6.90 39.18 10.94
CA GLY A 51 -6.59 40.54 10.48
C GLY A 51 -7.53 41.62 11.04
N ARG A 52 -6.99 42.82 11.33
CA ARG A 52 -7.67 44.00 11.89
C ARG A 52 -8.22 44.91 10.78
N CYS A 53 -9.44 45.44 10.94
CA CYS A 53 -10.04 46.42 10.01
C CYS A 53 -9.44 47.81 10.25
N VAL A 54 -9.17 48.57 9.18
CA VAL A 54 -8.60 49.94 9.22
C VAL A 54 -9.46 50.92 8.40
N ARG A 55 -9.59 52.15 8.88
CA ARG A 55 -10.41 53.18 8.20
C ARG A 55 -9.70 53.77 6.99
N GLU A 56 -10.47 54.36 6.09
CA GLU A 56 -9.94 55.01 4.89
C GLU A 56 -8.98 56.15 5.26
N GLY A 57 -7.69 55.99 4.94
CA GLY A 57 -6.60 56.91 5.29
C GLY A 57 -5.58 56.38 6.30
N GLU A 58 -5.85 55.24 6.97
CA GLU A 58 -4.89 54.61 7.90
C GLU A 58 -3.96 53.61 7.18
N THR A 59 -2.69 53.56 7.57
CA THR A 59 -1.70 52.61 7.02
C THR A 59 -1.63 51.32 7.83
N CYS A 60 -1.40 50.19 7.17
CA CYS A 60 -1.15 48.91 7.84
C CYS A 60 0.18 48.93 8.61
N PRO A 61 0.32 48.17 9.73
CA PRO A 61 1.61 47.87 10.34
C PRO A 61 2.60 47.27 9.33
N GLU A 62 3.91 47.50 9.52
CA GLU A 62 5.02 47.22 8.55
C GLU A 62 5.09 45.80 7.95
N HIS A 63 4.30 44.84 8.45
CA HIS A 63 4.28 43.45 7.99
C HIS A 63 2.94 43.02 7.39
N LEU A 64 2.03 43.96 7.10
CA LEU A 64 0.71 43.70 6.53
C LEU A 64 0.47 44.60 5.31
N THR A 65 -0.20 44.08 4.29
CA THR A 65 -0.60 44.80 3.08
C THR A 65 -2.12 45.05 3.04
N LEU A 66 -2.50 46.19 2.46
CA LEU A 66 -3.89 46.62 2.27
C LEU A 66 -4.48 45.93 1.03
N GLU A 67 -5.49 45.07 1.19
CA GLU A 67 -6.24 44.52 0.06
C GLU A 67 -7.60 45.24 -0.11
N MET A 68 -7.93 45.61 -1.35
CA MET A 68 -9.27 46.10 -1.70
C MET A 68 -10.16 44.90 -2.04
N GLN A 69 -11.15 44.61 -1.20
CA GLN A 69 -12.32 43.84 -1.62
C GLN A 69 -13.59 44.64 -1.37
N SER A 70 -14.35 44.85 -2.43
CA SER A 70 -15.75 45.25 -2.33
C SER A 70 -16.52 44.10 -1.68
N GLY A 71 -17.01 44.29 -0.46
CA GLY A 71 -17.93 43.36 0.21
C GLY A 71 -17.30 42.30 1.13
N ASP A 72 -16.28 42.63 1.93
CA ASP A 72 -15.90 41.78 3.06
C ASP A 72 -17.05 41.77 4.11
N PRO A 73 -17.64 40.60 4.45
CA PRO A 73 -18.73 40.53 5.44
C PRO A 73 -18.29 40.82 6.88
N TYR A 74 -16.99 40.98 7.16
CA TYR A 74 -16.44 41.19 8.50
C TYR A 74 -16.04 42.65 8.82
N CYS A 75 -15.98 43.55 7.83
CA CYS A 75 -15.77 44.99 8.04
C CYS A 75 -16.92 45.77 7.37
N GLN A 76 -17.41 46.85 7.99
CA GLN A 76 -18.52 47.65 7.44
C GLN A 76 -18.14 48.30 6.08
N MET A 77 -19.13 48.67 5.27
CA MET A 77 -18.91 49.36 4.00
C MET A 77 -18.01 50.60 4.18
N GLY A 78 -16.93 50.70 3.40
CA GLY A 78 -15.96 51.80 3.48
C GLY A 78 -14.71 51.52 4.33
N ILE A 79 -14.56 50.32 4.90
CA ILE A 79 -13.43 49.93 5.75
C ILE A 79 -12.59 48.84 5.07
N ARG A 80 -11.25 48.98 5.05
CA ARG A 80 -10.31 48.03 4.40
C ARG A 80 -9.67 47.11 5.44
N ARG A 81 -9.10 45.97 5.00
CA ARG A 81 -8.48 44.97 5.89
C ARG A 81 -6.99 44.80 5.58
N CYS A 82 -6.16 44.82 6.63
CA CYS A 82 -4.74 44.54 6.55
C CYS A 82 -4.48 43.02 6.67
N CYS A 83 -3.86 42.41 5.66
CA CYS A 83 -3.51 40.98 5.65
C CYS A 83 -2.00 40.78 5.49
N TYR A 84 -1.46 39.64 5.94
CA TYR A 84 -0.03 39.35 5.76
C TYR A 84 0.29 39.23 4.26
N PRO A 85 1.42 39.83 3.80
CA PRO A 85 1.85 39.69 2.43
C PRO A 85 2.16 38.22 2.15
N VAL A 86 1.61 37.69 1.06
CA VAL A 86 1.97 36.36 0.57
C VAL A 86 3.41 36.45 0.04
N PRO A 87 4.38 35.70 0.59
CA PRO A 87 5.75 35.76 0.09
C PRO A 87 5.80 35.24 -1.35
N ALA A 88 6.49 35.97 -2.24
CA ALA A 88 6.73 35.56 -3.63
C ALA A 88 7.76 34.42 -3.78
N ALA A 89 8.09 33.70 -2.71
CA ALA A 89 9.08 32.64 -2.74
C ALA A 89 8.72 31.56 -1.71
N GLU A 90 7.83 30.65 -2.08
CA GLU A 90 7.79 29.30 -1.55
C GLU A 90 7.27 28.38 -2.66
N GLN A 91 8.22 27.83 -3.40
CA GLN A 91 7.98 26.80 -4.40
C GLN A 91 7.56 25.50 -3.69
N CYS A 92 6.39 24.99 -4.07
CA CYS A 92 5.90 23.62 -3.85
C CYS A 92 5.90 23.08 -2.41
N ASN A 93 4.80 23.29 -1.68
CA ASN A 93 4.47 22.49 -0.50
C ASN A 93 3.66 21.24 -0.92
N GLU A 94 4.25 20.05 -0.73
CA GLU A 94 3.68 18.72 -1.02
C GLU A 94 2.29 18.47 -0.38
N LYS A 95 1.87 19.25 0.62
CA LYS A 95 0.57 19.06 1.30
C LYS A 95 -0.62 19.80 0.68
N SER A 96 -0.42 20.70 -0.29
CA SER A 96 -1.49 21.63 -0.72
C SER A 96 -2.09 21.40 -2.11
N GLY A 97 -1.42 20.69 -3.02
CA GLY A 97 -2.04 20.15 -4.25
C GLY A 97 -2.72 21.16 -5.20
N PHE A 98 -2.13 22.33 -5.46
CA PHE A 98 -2.59 23.26 -6.52
C PHE A 98 -1.42 23.86 -7.34
N CYS A 99 -1.60 23.96 -8.66
CA CYS A 99 -0.75 24.74 -9.58
C CYS A 99 -1.38 26.12 -9.87
N VAL A 100 -0.55 27.12 -10.15
CA VAL A 100 -0.97 28.47 -10.58
C VAL A 100 -1.10 28.51 -12.10
N GLU A 101 -2.22 29.06 -12.59
CA GLU A 101 -2.73 28.93 -13.97
C GLU A 101 -2.05 29.84 -15.02
N ASN A 102 -0.90 30.46 -14.76
CA ASN A 102 -0.39 31.57 -15.61
C ASN A 102 1.07 31.48 -16.10
N SER A 103 1.70 30.30 -16.15
CA SER A 103 2.97 30.15 -16.87
C SER A 103 2.94 28.95 -17.82
N ASN A 104 2.60 29.21 -19.09
CA ASN A 104 2.73 28.24 -20.20
C ASN A 104 4.20 27.94 -20.58
N ARG A 105 5.12 27.89 -19.63
CA ARG A 105 6.52 27.47 -19.86
C ARG A 105 7.05 26.68 -18.67
N CYS A 106 6.88 25.36 -18.72
CA CYS A 106 7.83 24.47 -18.09
C CYS A 106 8.99 24.28 -19.08
N THR A 107 10.15 24.85 -18.81
CA THR A 107 11.37 24.58 -19.58
C THR A 107 11.95 23.25 -19.12
N GLY A 108 11.60 22.17 -19.83
CA GLY A 108 12.09 20.80 -19.59
C GLY A 108 11.15 19.74 -20.15
N THR A 109 11.66 18.55 -20.46
CA THR A 109 10.87 17.40 -20.91
C THR A 109 9.98 16.89 -19.78
N VAL A 110 8.69 17.25 -19.81
CA VAL A 110 7.70 16.85 -18.81
C VAL A 110 6.54 16.12 -19.49
N GLU A 111 6.18 14.93 -18.98
CA GLU A 111 4.95 14.22 -19.33
C GLU A 111 3.75 14.82 -18.58
N PHE A 112 2.68 15.15 -19.30
CA PHE A 112 1.41 15.56 -18.71
C PHE A 112 0.70 14.34 -18.09
N LEU A 113 0.53 14.32 -16.77
CA LEU A 113 -0.38 13.38 -16.11
C LEU A 113 -1.71 14.08 -15.84
N TYR A 114 -2.68 13.90 -16.74
CA TYR A 114 -4.07 14.25 -16.50
C TYR A 114 -4.75 13.12 -15.70
N ASN A 115 -5.27 13.43 -14.51
CA ASN A 115 -6.06 12.47 -13.72
C ASN A 115 -7.55 12.68 -14.02
N ALA A 116 -8.10 11.86 -14.92
CA ALA A 116 -9.50 11.92 -15.34
C ALA A 116 -10.52 11.69 -14.21
N LYS A 117 -10.13 11.08 -13.09
CA LYS A 117 -11.02 10.87 -11.93
C LYS A 117 -11.11 12.08 -10.99
N LYS A 118 -10.16 13.01 -11.04
CA LYS A 118 -10.04 14.11 -10.06
C LYS A 118 -10.04 15.51 -10.66
N ASP A 119 -10.06 15.62 -11.99
CA ASP A 119 -10.17 16.86 -12.76
C ASP A 119 -9.19 17.96 -12.30
N ARG A 120 -7.91 17.57 -12.11
CA ARG A 120 -6.82 18.45 -11.65
C ARG A 120 -5.50 18.12 -12.34
N CYS A 121 -4.70 19.15 -12.64
CA CYS A 121 -3.31 19.03 -13.03
C CYS A 121 -2.42 18.73 -11.81
N LEU A 122 -1.56 17.71 -11.92
CA LEU A 122 -0.52 17.42 -10.93
C LEU A 122 0.66 18.39 -11.13
N CYS A 123 1.29 18.85 -10.04
CA CYS A 123 2.52 19.63 -10.12
C CYS A 123 3.58 18.84 -10.91
N CYS A 124 4.16 19.50 -11.92
CA CYS A 124 5.28 18.97 -12.68
C CYS A 124 6.52 18.93 -11.78
N SER A 125 6.87 17.77 -11.23
CA SER A 125 8.26 17.54 -10.85
C SER A 125 9.10 17.65 -12.13
N PRO A 126 10.31 18.26 -12.10
CA PRO A 126 11.27 18.06 -13.18
C PRO A 126 11.36 16.56 -13.42
N GLY A 127 11.04 16.10 -14.63
CA GLY A 127 11.11 14.68 -14.95
C GLY A 127 12.49 14.18 -14.56
N GLU A 128 12.57 13.10 -13.77
CA GLU A 128 13.87 12.50 -13.49
C GLU A 128 14.53 12.17 -14.82
N LYS A 129 15.71 12.77 -15.08
CA LYS A 129 16.45 12.48 -16.30
C LYS A 129 16.70 10.97 -16.38
N ALA A 130 16.41 10.39 -17.54
CA ALA A 130 16.70 8.98 -17.80
C ALA A 130 18.21 8.72 -17.77
N ILE A 131 19.03 9.67 -18.26
CA ILE A 131 20.49 9.62 -18.28
C ILE A 131 21.04 10.77 -17.44
N ILE A 132 22.07 10.50 -16.65
CA ILE A 132 22.75 11.47 -15.77
C ILE A 132 24.27 11.36 -15.98
N SER A 133 25.05 12.31 -15.48
CA SER A 133 26.52 12.21 -15.55
C SER A 133 27.05 11.16 -14.58
N THR A 134 28.29 10.70 -14.77
CA THR A 134 28.97 9.79 -13.83
C THR A 134 29.01 10.37 -12.41
N ASP A 135 29.29 11.66 -12.26
CA ASP A 135 29.35 12.32 -10.94
C ASP A 135 27.97 12.39 -10.29
N GLU A 136 26.93 12.72 -11.07
CA GLU A 136 25.54 12.70 -10.61
C GLU A 136 25.12 11.27 -10.20
N PHE A 137 25.54 10.24 -10.95
CA PHE A 137 25.27 8.84 -10.63
C PHE A 137 25.94 8.40 -9.32
N ILE A 138 27.24 8.70 -9.16
CA ILE A 138 28.00 8.37 -7.96
C ILE A 138 27.35 9.04 -6.74
N SER A 139 27.00 10.31 -6.85
CA SER A 139 26.34 11.07 -5.78
C SER A 139 24.92 10.54 -5.49
N LYS A 140 24.07 10.37 -6.51
CA LYS A 140 22.66 9.97 -6.36
C LYS A 140 22.50 8.61 -5.69
N TYR A 141 23.39 7.66 -6.01
CA TYR A 141 23.34 6.29 -5.48
C TYR A 141 24.35 6.01 -4.38
N ASN A 142 25.01 7.05 -3.85
CA ASN A 142 26.03 6.95 -2.80
C ASN A 142 27.06 5.87 -3.09
N LYS A 143 27.61 5.88 -4.31
CA LYS A 143 28.55 4.86 -4.77
C LYS A 143 29.89 5.03 -4.08
N THR A 144 30.40 3.91 -3.56
CA THR A 144 31.76 3.80 -3.02
C THR A 144 32.46 2.63 -3.68
N TYR A 145 33.74 2.82 -4.01
CA TYR A 145 34.57 1.84 -4.70
C TYR A 145 35.79 1.51 -3.84
N GLU A 146 36.20 0.25 -3.86
CA GLU A 146 37.27 -0.25 -2.98
C GLU A 146 38.62 0.43 -3.23
N ASN A 147 38.93 0.68 -4.51
CA ASN A 147 40.18 1.31 -4.93
C ASN A 147 39.98 1.99 -6.29
N GLU A 148 41.01 2.73 -6.74
CA GLU A 148 40.97 3.48 -8.00
C GLU A 148 40.79 2.59 -9.24
N ALA A 149 41.37 1.38 -9.23
CA ALA A 149 41.23 0.45 -10.35
C ALA A 149 39.78 -0.03 -10.49
N GLU A 150 39.13 -0.37 -9.38
CA GLU A 150 37.70 -0.72 -9.35
C GLU A 150 36.83 0.48 -9.75
N ALA A 151 37.14 1.69 -9.27
CA ALA A 151 36.42 2.90 -9.69
C ALA A 151 36.50 3.12 -11.21
N LYS A 152 37.69 3.00 -11.81
CA LYS A 152 37.87 3.12 -13.27
C LYS A 152 37.07 2.06 -14.03
N LYS A 153 37.09 0.80 -13.56
CA LYS A 153 36.30 -0.29 -14.13
C LYS A 153 34.80 0.01 -14.08
N ARG A 154 34.30 0.46 -12.93
CA ARG A 154 32.87 0.77 -12.71
C ARG A 154 32.40 1.94 -13.57
N ILE A 155 33.22 2.97 -13.70
CA ILE A 155 32.95 4.13 -14.56
C ILE A 155 32.90 3.71 -16.04
N ALA A 156 33.82 2.86 -16.50
CA ALA A 156 33.80 2.35 -17.87
C ALA A 156 32.52 1.54 -18.15
N ILE A 157 32.15 0.61 -17.26
CA ILE A 157 30.91 -0.16 -17.37
C ILE A 157 29.68 0.77 -17.38
N TYR A 158 29.68 1.79 -16.52
CA TYR A 158 28.62 2.79 -16.48
C TYR A 158 28.46 3.53 -17.81
N GLN A 159 29.57 3.98 -18.39
CA GLN A 159 29.58 4.70 -19.68
C GLN A 159 29.09 3.81 -20.82
N ASP A 160 29.52 2.55 -20.89
CA ASP A 160 29.04 1.58 -21.87
C ASP A 160 27.53 1.34 -21.71
N ASN A 161 27.08 1.16 -20.47
CA ASN A 161 25.68 0.96 -20.17
C ASN A 161 24.83 2.18 -20.56
N VAL A 162 25.29 3.40 -20.27
CA VAL A 162 24.62 4.65 -20.64
C VAL A 162 24.52 4.79 -22.15
N LYS A 163 25.59 4.46 -22.90
CA LYS A 163 25.57 4.50 -24.36
C LYS A 163 24.49 3.57 -24.93
N GLU A 164 24.37 2.35 -24.41
CA GLU A 164 23.29 1.43 -24.80
C GLU A 164 21.90 2.01 -24.50
N MET A 165 21.73 2.67 -23.35
CA MET A 165 20.45 3.32 -22.98
C MET A 165 20.13 4.49 -23.92
N GLU A 166 21.11 5.34 -24.25
CA GLU A 166 20.95 6.46 -25.18
C GLU A 166 20.56 5.99 -26.58
N ASP A 167 21.25 4.97 -27.10
CA ASP A 167 20.95 4.41 -28.41
C ASP A 167 19.55 3.78 -28.46
N HIS A 168 19.15 3.05 -27.41
CA HIS A 168 17.80 2.55 -27.29
C HIS A 168 16.75 3.66 -27.16
N ASN A 169 17.03 4.71 -26.38
CA ASN A 169 16.06 5.79 -26.13
C ASN A 169 15.76 6.61 -27.39
N LYS A 170 16.66 6.67 -28.38
CA LYS A 170 16.35 7.20 -29.73
C LYS A 170 15.22 6.41 -30.42
N LEU A 171 15.14 5.09 -30.19
CA LEU A 171 14.05 4.26 -30.71
C LEU A 171 12.73 4.53 -29.96
N TYR A 172 12.80 4.76 -28.64
CA TYR A 172 11.63 5.16 -27.85
C TYR A 172 11.08 6.52 -28.30
N GLU A 173 11.94 7.51 -28.48
CA GLU A 173 11.58 8.87 -28.94
C GLU A 173 10.94 8.87 -30.33
N THR A 174 11.34 7.94 -31.19
CA THR A 174 10.77 7.77 -32.54
C THR A 174 9.58 6.81 -32.59
N GLY A 175 9.09 6.33 -31.44
CA GLY A 175 7.96 5.41 -31.33
C GLY A 175 8.23 3.98 -31.81
N LYS A 176 9.49 3.65 -32.11
CA LYS A 176 9.93 2.31 -32.54
C LYS A 176 10.10 1.34 -31.37
N SER A 177 10.30 1.86 -30.16
CA SER A 177 10.28 1.10 -28.91
C SER A 177 9.16 1.62 -28.01
N SER A 178 8.53 0.74 -27.23
CA SER A 178 7.45 1.10 -26.30
C SER A 178 7.91 1.34 -24.86
N TYR A 179 9.21 1.26 -24.60
CA TYR A 179 9.77 1.49 -23.28
C TYR A 179 10.98 2.39 -23.35
N GLN A 180 11.31 3.02 -22.22
CA GLN A 180 12.51 3.83 -22.03
C GLN A 180 13.46 3.11 -21.08
N MET A 181 14.76 3.20 -21.36
CA MET A 181 15.81 2.80 -20.43
C MET A 181 16.33 4.01 -19.66
N GLY A 182 16.88 3.76 -18.47
CA GLY A 182 17.49 4.82 -17.69
C GLY A 182 18.39 4.32 -16.58
N VAL A 183 19.20 5.26 -16.08
CA VAL A 183 20.15 5.07 -15.01
C VAL A 183 19.40 4.69 -13.72
N ASN A 184 19.92 3.65 -13.07
CA ASN A 184 19.47 3.13 -11.78
C ASN A 184 20.68 2.67 -10.95
N GLU A 185 20.45 2.20 -9.72
CA GLU A 185 21.54 1.84 -8.80
C GLU A 185 22.47 0.72 -9.31
N TYR A 186 22.11 0.02 -10.39
CA TYR A 186 22.89 -1.09 -10.96
C TYR A 186 23.59 -0.72 -12.28
N SER A 187 23.55 0.55 -12.70
CA SER A 187 24.09 0.97 -14.00
C SER A 187 25.60 0.86 -14.14
N ASP A 188 26.36 0.64 -13.06
CA ASP A 188 27.81 0.37 -13.07
C ASP A 188 28.17 -1.13 -12.94
N LEU A 189 27.19 -2.01 -13.13
CA LEU A 189 27.35 -3.47 -13.09
C LEU A 189 27.18 -4.08 -14.48
N THR A 190 27.88 -5.18 -14.74
CA THR A 190 27.64 -6.00 -15.93
C THR A 190 26.37 -6.86 -15.76
N TYR A 191 25.86 -7.38 -16.88
CA TYR A 191 24.73 -8.33 -16.85
C TYR A 191 25.01 -9.51 -15.90
N ASP A 192 26.19 -10.12 -15.99
CA ASP A 192 26.56 -11.27 -15.16
C ASP A 192 26.64 -10.92 -13.68
N GLU A 193 27.16 -9.73 -13.33
CA GLU A 193 27.19 -9.24 -11.95
C GLU A 193 25.78 -9.01 -11.39
N VAL A 194 24.84 -8.51 -12.21
CA VAL A 194 23.44 -8.33 -11.80
C VAL A 194 22.75 -9.68 -11.62
N ILE A 195 22.83 -10.56 -12.62
CA ILE A 195 22.15 -11.86 -12.56
C ILE A 195 22.69 -12.71 -11.41
N SER A 196 24.02 -12.75 -11.20
CA SER A 196 24.62 -13.54 -10.12
C SER A 196 24.26 -13.04 -8.71
N ASN A 197 24.07 -11.73 -8.52
CA ASN A 197 23.88 -11.16 -7.18
C ASN A 197 22.43 -10.75 -6.87
N LEU A 198 21.63 -10.43 -7.88
CA LEU A 198 20.29 -9.85 -7.75
C LEU A 198 19.18 -10.78 -8.26
N THR A 199 19.56 -11.97 -8.73
CA THR A 199 18.62 -13.03 -9.07
C THR A 199 19.05 -14.33 -8.40
N GLY A 200 18.19 -15.35 -8.43
CA GLY A 200 18.47 -16.58 -7.70
C GLY A 200 17.33 -17.58 -7.71
N ILE A 201 16.38 -17.49 -8.64
CA ILE A 201 15.47 -18.62 -8.82
C ILE A 201 16.30 -19.78 -9.37
N ILE A 202 16.21 -20.92 -8.71
CA ILE A 202 16.74 -22.16 -9.24
C ILE A 202 15.50 -22.87 -9.80
N SER A 203 15.54 -23.24 -11.08
CA SER A 203 14.52 -24.09 -11.70
C SER A 203 15.19 -25.32 -12.26
N ASP A 204 14.61 -26.51 -12.07
CA ASP A 204 15.10 -27.77 -12.68
C ASP A 204 14.83 -27.84 -14.20
N VAL A 205 14.27 -26.79 -14.80
CA VAL A 205 13.98 -26.74 -16.23
C VAL A 205 15.25 -26.43 -17.03
N THR A 206 16.15 -27.41 -17.12
CA THR A 206 17.28 -27.41 -18.07
C THR A 206 16.88 -27.87 -19.47
N GLY A 207 15.59 -28.09 -19.75
CA GLY A 207 15.09 -28.57 -21.03
C GLY A 207 14.21 -27.56 -21.75
N THR A 208 14.39 -27.44 -23.06
CA THR A 208 13.54 -26.72 -24.04
C THR A 208 12.12 -27.31 -24.17
N ASN A 209 11.81 -28.39 -23.44
CA ASN A 209 10.52 -29.08 -23.47
C ASN A 209 9.68 -28.65 -22.27
N GLU A 210 8.78 -27.70 -22.52
CA GLU A 210 7.74 -27.19 -21.59
C GLU A 210 6.80 -28.28 -21.05
N THR A 211 6.88 -29.52 -21.56
CA THR A 211 6.07 -30.66 -21.14
C THR A 211 6.65 -31.48 -19.99
N ASN A 212 7.93 -31.26 -19.63
CA ASN A 212 8.61 -32.01 -18.56
C ASN A 212 8.90 -31.15 -17.32
N VAL A 213 7.95 -30.31 -16.89
CA VAL A 213 8.02 -29.58 -15.62
C VAL A 213 7.79 -30.53 -14.43
N THR A 214 8.53 -31.64 -14.35
CA THR A 214 8.21 -32.70 -13.39
C THR A 214 8.60 -32.33 -11.96
N GLY A 215 9.63 -31.52 -11.73
CA GLY A 215 10.07 -31.16 -10.38
C GLY A 215 9.14 -30.16 -9.67
N GLU A 216 8.84 -29.03 -10.31
CA GLU A 216 8.04 -27.94 -9.71
C GLU A 216 6.55 -28.28 -9.67
N VAL A 217 6.02 -28.92 -10.72
CA VAL A 217 4.62 -29.36 -10.78
C VAL A 217 4.39 -30.44 -9.71
N ARG A 218 5.28 -31.43 -9.55
CA ARG A 218 5.10 -32.46 -8.49
C ARG A 218 5.09 -31.90 -7.07
N VAL A 219 5.82 -30.81 -6.80
CA VAL A 219 5.80 -30.15 -5.48
C VAL A 219 4.48 -29.44 -5.25
N ALA A 220 3.90 -28.80 -6.27
CA ALA A 220 2.58 -28.18 -6.20
C ALA A 220 1.45 -29.23 -6.17
N GLU A 221 1.55 -30.33 -6.95
CA GLU A 221 0.61 -31.46 -6.99
C GLU A 221 0.47 -32.19 -5.64
N SER A 222 1.43 -32.01 -4.71
CA SER A 222 1.30 -32.54 -3.35
C SER A 222 0.26 -31.81 -2.49
N TYR A 223 -0.34 -30.72 -3.00
CA TYR A 223 -1.39 -29.95 -2.35
C TYR A 223 -2.75 -30.18 -3.02
N PRO A 224 -3.86 -30.08 -2.27
CA PRO A 224 -5.19 -30.18 -2.86
C PRO A 224 -5.37 -29.09 -3.91
N TYR A 225 -5.69 -29.49 -5.15
CA TYR A 225 -6.02 -28.58 -6.23
C TYR A 225 -7.39 -27.95 -5.95
N TRP A 226 -7.48 -26.63 -5.86
CA TRP A 226 -8.76 -25.95 -5.70
C TRP A 226 -9.28 -25.41 -7.03
N TYR A 227 -10.60 -25.25 -7.10
CA TYR A 227 -11.26 -24.75 -8.28
C TYR A 227 -10.94 -23.27 -8.45
N ILE A 228 -10.25 -22.94 -9.54
CA ILE A 228 -10.20 -21.57 -10.08
C ILE A 228 -11.29 -21.51 -11.13
N PRO A 229 -12.27 -20.58 -11.03
CA PRO A 229 -13.26 -20.38 -12.06
C PRO A 229 -12.58 -20.27 -13.43
N LYS A 230 -13.02 -21.05 -14.42
CA LYS A 230 -12.42 -21.00 -15.76
C LYS A 230 -12.83 -19.78 -16.57
N ASP A 231 -13.92 -19.15 -16.15
CA ASP A 231 -14.52 -18.01 -16.81
C ASP A 231 -14.46 -16.80 -15.87
N ILE A 232 -13.78 -15.74 -16.32
CA ILE A 232 -13.80 -14.42 -15.67
C ILE A 232 -14.96 -13.57 -16.19
N GLY A 233 -15.83 -14.14 -17.02
CA GLY A 233 -16.81 -13.44 -17.81
C GLY A 233 -16.12 -12.44 -18.74
N LYS A 234 -16.49 -11.17 -18.61
CA LYS A 234 -15.82 -10.09 -19.33
C LYS A 234 -14.52 -9.73 -18.61
N GLU A 235 -13.38 -9.97 -19.27
CA GLU A 235 -12.06 -9.48 -18.82
C GLU A 235 -12.14 -7.99 -18.45
N PRO A 236 -11.83 -7.61 -17.20
CA PRO A 236 -11.69 -6.20 -16.84
C PRO A 236 -10.62 -5.53 -17.70
N GLU A 237 -10.83 -4.26 -18.07
CA GLU A 237 -9.88 -3.52 -18.92
C GLU A 237 -8.46 -3.45 -18.30
N SER A 238 -8.41 -3.32 -16.98
CA SER A 238 -7.18 -3.36 -16.20
C SER A 238 -7.46 -3.83 -14.79
N VAL A 239 -6.47 -4.47 -14.17
CA VAL A 239 -6.45 -4.77 -12.74
C VAL A 239 -5.13 -4.25 -12.18
N ASP A 240 -5.19 -3.55 -11.06
CA ASP A 240 -4.00 -3.10 -10.34
C ASP A 240 -4.20 -3.31 -8.83
N TYR A 241 -3.58 -4.36 -8.28
CA TYR A 241 -3.73 -4.66 -6.86
C TYR A 241 -3.06 -3.63 -5.95
N ARG A 242 -2.24 -2.71 -6.48
CA ARG A 242 -1.70 -1.59 -5.70
C ARG A 242 -2.80 -0.65 -5.20
N ASP A 243 -3.90 -0.55 -5.96
CA ASP A 243 -5.04 0.32 -5.62
C ASP A 243 -5.98 -0.32 -4.58
N THR A 244 -5.80 -1.61 -4.26
CA THR A 244 -6.65 -2.36 -3.33
C THR A 244 -6.13 -2.36 -1.89
N GLY A 245 -4.86 -1.98 -1.67
CA GLY A 245 -4.19 -2.16 -0.38
C GLY A 245 -3.50 -3.51 -0.20
N ALA A 246 -3.66 -4.47 -1.13
CA ALA A 246 -3.07 -5.81 -1.04
C ALA A 246 -1.54 -5.86 -1.19
N ILE A 247 -0.89 -4.75 -1.50
CA ILE A 247 0.52 -4.71 -1.89
C ILE A 247 1.34 -3.89 -0.90
N ASN A 248 2.23 -4.55 -0.15
CA ASN A 248 3.21 -3.86 0.70
C ASN A 248 4.14 -2.93 -0.10
N PRO A 249 4.80 -1.93 0.52
CA PRO A 249 5.81 -1.11 -0.16
C PRO A 249 6.93 -1.94 -0.80
N ILE A 250 7.46 -1.47 -1.94
CA ILE A 250 8.62 -2.07 -2.62
C ILE A 250 9.80 -2.24 -1.66
N ARG A 251 10.47 -3.39 -1.78
CA ARG A 251 11.64 -3.79 -0.97
C ARG A 251 12.86 -3.99 -1.88
N ASN A 252 14.05 -4.07 -1.29
CA ASN A 252 15.31 -4.27 -2.01
C ASN A 252 16.05 -5.49 -1.43
N GLN A 253 16.31 -6.50 -2.26
CA GLN A 253 17.04 -7.72 -1.90
C GLN A 253 18.56 -7.50 -1.77
N LYS A 254 19.08 -6.36 -2.22
CA LYS A 254 20.52 -6.05 -2.23
C LYS A 254 21.32 -7.14 -2.94
N LYS A 255 22.61 -7.28 -2.67
CA LYS A 255 23.50 -8.30 -3.25
C LYS A 255 23.28 -9.68 -2.62
N CYS A 256 22.07 -10.22 -2.77
CA CYS A 256 21.67 -11.54 -2.31
C CYS A 256 20.66 -12.12 -3.31
N GLY A 257 20.95 -13.29 -3.89
CA GLY A 257 20.09 -14.01 -4.83
C GLY A 257 18.86 -14.61 -4.18
N SER A 258 18.01 -13.76 -3.62
CA SER A 258 16.87 -14.10 -2.78
C SER A 258 15.52 -13.73 -3.39
N CYS A 259 15.46 -13.41 -4.68
CA CYS A 259 14.22 -13.08 -5.40
C CYS A 259 13.10 -14.12 -5.17
N TRP A 260 13.46 -15.40 -5.04
CA TRP A 260 12.56 -16.51 -4.72
C TRP A 260 11.80 -16.32 -3.39
N SER A 261 12.46 -15.76 -2.36
CA SER A 261 11.82 -15.50 -1.07
C SER A 261 10.95 -14.24 -1.12
N PHE A 262 11.38 -13.19 -1.81
CA PHE A 262 10.57 -11.98 -2.03
C PHE A 262 9.30 -12.26 -2.83
N SER A 263 9.39 -13.09 -3.88
CA SER A 263 8.25 -13.50 -4.69
C SER A 263 7.25 -14.37 -3.88
N ALA A 264 7.76 -15.31 -3.08
CA ALA A 264 6.95 -16.09 -2.16
C ALA A 264 6.21 -15.21 -1.15
N ILE A 265 6.95 -14.34 -0.45
CA ILE A 265 6.42 -13.48 0.60
C ILE A 265 5.40 -12.49 0.04
N GLY A 266 5.71 -11.83 -1.09
CA GLY A 266 4.81 -10.83 -1.66
C GLY A 266 3.46 -11.42 -2.11
N SER A 267 3.45 -12.64 -2.65
CA SER A 267 2.18 -13.32 -3.00
C SER A 267 1.43 -13.81 -1.75
N ILE A 268 2.12 -14.34 -0.73
CA ILE A 268 1.48 -14.74 0.55
C ILE A 268 0.88 -13.52 1.27
N GLU A 269 1.62 -12.42 1.40
CA GLU A 269 1.14 -11.17 2.02
C GLU A 269 -0.13 -10.65 1.33
N SER A 270 -0.15 -10.68 -0.01
CA SER A 270 -1.30 -10.25 -0.80
C SER A 270 -2.51 -11.15 -0.59
N GLN A 271 -2.30 -12.47 -0.54
CA GLN A 271 -3.37 -13.44 -0.28
C GLN A 271 -3.95 -13.29 1.12
N ILE A 272 -3.12 -13.02 2.13
CA ILE A 272 -3.59 -12.74 3.48
C ILE A 272 -4.47 -11.49 3.50
N PHE A 273 -4.06 -10.42 2.81
CA PHE A 273 -4.86 -9.21 2.73
C PHE A 273 -6.21 -9.46 2.03
N LEU A 274 -6.19 -10.10 0.86
CA LEU A 274 -7.41 -10.33 0.08
C LEU A 274 -8.42 -11.26 0.77
N GLN A 275 -7.96 -12.15 1.65
CA GLN A 275 -8.83 -13.09 2.36
C GLN A 275 -9.25 -12.60 3.76
N HIS A 276 -8.42 -11.78 4.41
CA HIS A 276 -8.59 -11.43 5.83
C HIS A 276 -8.52 -9.92 6.13
N GLY A 277 -8.39 -9.06 5.12
CA GLY A 277 -8.31 -7.60 5.26
C GLY A 277 -7.03 -7.07 5.91
N GLN A 278 -6.08 -7.93 6.30
CA GLN A 278 -4.88 -7.53 7.04
C GLN A 278 -3.62 -7.54 6.18
N LEU A 279 -3.02 -6.36 5.97
CA LEU A 279 -1.75 -6.26 5.24
C LEU A 279 -0.59 -6.53 6.20
N VAL A 280 -0.18 -7.79 6.28
CA VAL A 280 0.95 -8.22 7.11
C VAL A 280 2.29 -7.98 6.41
N ARG A 281 3.36 -7.79 7.21
CA ARG A 281 4.74 -7.72 6.72
C ARG A 281 5.51 -8.96 7.17
N LEU A 282 5.71 -9.91 6.27
CA LEU A 282 6.35 -11.19 6.54
C LEU A 282 7.85 -11.15 6.18
N SER A 283 8.63 -12.04 6.80
CA SER A 283 10.08 -12.05 6.70
C SER A 283 10.61 -12.95 5.58
N GLU A 284 11.22 -12.33 4.58
CA GLU A 284 12.03 -12.99 3.55
C GLU A 284 13.28 -13.63 4.15
N GLN A 285 13.87 -13.02 5.19
CA GLN A 285 15.07 -13.52 5.85
C GLN A 285 14.81 -14.81 6.60
N ASN A 286 13.62 -14.96 7.20
CA ASN A 286 13.24 -16.23 7.80
C ASN A 286 13.30 -17.36 6.76
N LEU A 287 12.84 -17.13 5.53
CA LEU A 287 12.94 -18.14 4.47
C LEU A 287 14.40 -18.39 4.08
N ILE A 288 15.18 -17.33 3.87
CA ILE A 288 16.61 -17.43 3.51
C ILE A 288 17.40 -18.29 4.52
N ASP A 289 17.15 -18.11 5.81
CA ASP A 289 17.88 -18.81 6.87
C ASP A 289 17.32 -20.21 7.16
N CYS A 290 16.01 -20.40 7.09
CA CYS A 290 15.35 -21.61 7.57
C CYS A 290 14.99 -22.65 6.50
N THR A 291 15.11 -22.32 5.21
CA THR A 291 14.95 -23.32 4.13
C THR A 291 16.28 -23.97 3.73
N LYS A 292 17.39 -23.66 4.42
CA LYS A 292 18.71 -24.28 4.22
C LYS A 292 18.64 -25.78 4.57
N GLY A 293 18.98 -26.64 3.61
CA GLY A 293 18.89 -28.10 3.77
C GLY A 293 17.75 -28.78 3.00
N GLN A 294 16.83 -28.02 2.39
CA GLN A 294 16.01 -28.54 1.28
C GLN A 294 16.78 -28.55 -0.06
N ALA A 295 18.11 -28.50 0.03
CA ALA A 295 19.06 -28.57 -1.06
C ALA A 295 18.88 -29.89 -1.82
N PHE A 296 18.97 -29.79 -3.14
CA PHE A 296 18.73 -30.88 -4.07
C PHE A 296 19.76 -32.00 -3.90
N PRO A 297 19.38 -33.27 -4.16
CA PRO A 297 20.34 -34.36 -4.32
C PRO A 297 21.38 -34.09 -5.43
N ASN A 298 21.07 -33.21 -6.40
CA ASN A 298 21.92 -32.96 -7.58
C ASN A 298 22.58 -31.56 -7.62
N LYS A 299 22.29 -30.66 -6.66
CA LYS A 299 22.92 -29.32 -6.53
C LYS A 299 23.06 -28.91 -5.06
N PRO A 300 23.85 -29.64 -4.26
CA PRO A 300 24.16 -29.22 -2.88
C PRO A 300 24.82 -27.83 -2.88
N GLY A 301 24.40 -26.95 -1.96
CA GLY A 301 25.04 -25.64 -1.73
C GLY A 301 24.36 -24.41 -2.34
N ARG A 302 23.34 -24.54 -3.22
CA ARG A 302 22.57 -23.38 -3.72
C ARG A 302 21.30 -23.13 -2.91
N THR A 303 21.47 -22.53 -1.73
CA THR A 303 20.35 -22.11 -0.85
C THR A 303 20.62 -20.71 -0.28
N GLY A 304 19.57 -20.01 0.15
CA GLY A 304 19.72 -18.68 0.75
C GLY A 304 20.01 -17.62 -0.31
N CYS A 305 21.13 -16.91 -0.18
CA CYS A 305 21.56 -15.90 -1.16
C CYS A 305 22.16 -16.49 -2.44
N SER A 306 22.48 -17.79 -2.46
CA SER A 306 22.93 -18.51 -3.67
C SER A 306 21.76 -19.05 -4.52
N GLY A 307 20.53 -18.66 -4.14
CA GLY A 307 19.30 -19.03 -4.82
C GLY A 307 18.37 -19.94 -4.02
N GLY A 308 17.20 -20.20 -4.57
CA GLY A 308 16.14 -20.99 -3.96
C GLY A 308 14.95 -21.17 -4.89
N TRP A 309 13.90 -21.84 -4.39
CA TRP A 309 12.71 -22.20 -5.15
C TRP A 309 11.48 -21.62 -4.46
N THR A 310 10.72 -20.80 -5.18
CA THR A 310 9.54 -20.13 -4.61
C THR A 310 8.53 -21.15 -4.05
N VAL A 311 8.21 -22.21 -4.80
CA VAL A 311 7.25 -23.24 -4.36
C VAL A 311 7.71 -23.99 -3.10
N LYS A 312 9.02 -24.28 -2.97
CA LYS A 312 9.57 -24.91 -1.76
C LYS A 312 9.51 -23.97 -0.57
N ALA A 313 9.74 -22.68 -0.80
CA ALA A 313 9.61 -21.65 0.23
C ALA A 313 8.17 -21.58 0.74
N MET A 314 7.18 -21.55 -0.16
CA MET A 314 5.76 -21.60 0.21
C MET A 314 5.41 -22.90 0.97
N LYS A 315 5.96 -24.04 0.55
CA LYS A 315 5.81 -25.33 1.27
C LYS A 315 6.46 -25.32 2.66
N TYR A 316 7.59 -24.64 2.83
CA TYR A 316 8.16 -24.40 4.14
C TYR A 316 7.20 -23.59 5.02
N VAL A 317 6.65 -22.48 4.50
CA VAL A 317 5.66 -21.66 5.23
C VAL A 317 4.44 -22.48 5.60
N SER A 318 4.00 -23.36 4.71
CA SER A 318 2.88 -24.28 4.97
C SER A 318 3.13 -25.18 6.17
N LYS A 319 4.34 -25.74 6.30
CA LYS A 319 4.69 -26.68 7.38
C LYS A 319 5.13 -25.99 8.67
N HIS A 320 5.78 -24.83 8.58
CA HIS A 320 6.52 -24.23 9.70
C HIS A 320 6.05 -22.80 10.05
N GLY A 321 5.12 -22.24 9.28
CA GLY A 321 4.78 -20.82 9.35
C GLY A 321 5.94 -19.93 8.88
N VAL A 322 5.76 -18.63 9.07
CA VAL A 322 6.77 -17.61 8.74
C VAL A 322 6.75 -16.51 9.79
N ALA A 323 7.89 -15.90 10.09
CA ALA A 323 7.98 -14.80 11.04
C ALA A 323 7.53 -13.47 10.39
N TYR A 324 7.11 -12.51 11.22
CA TYR A 324 6.98 -11.12 10.79
C TYR A 324 8.35 -10.53 10.45
N ARG A 325 8.36 -9.59 9.50
CA ARG A 325 9.58 -8.87 9.10
C ARG A 325 10.17 -8.04 10.24
N ASP A 326 9.33 -7.53 11.12
CA ASP A 326 9.78 -6.66 12.21
C ASP A 326 10.45 -7.45 13.34
N THR A 327 10.03 -8.71 13.55
CA THR A 327 10.69 -9.64 14.50
C THR A 327 11.84 -10.42 13.86
N TYR A 328 11.87 -10.51 12.54
CA TYR A 328 12.95 -11.13 11.77
C TYR A 328 13.36 -10.24 10.59
N PRO A 329 14.16 -9.18 10.83
CA PRO A 329 14.54 -8.22 9.81
C PRO A 329 15.41 -8.80 8.69
N TYR A 330 15.35 -8.15 7.52
CA TYR A 330 16.14 -8.53 6.35
C TYR A 330 17.59 -8.06 6.44
N THR A 331 18.53 -8.99 6.41
CA THR A 331 19.98 -8.71 6.50
C THR A 331 20.69 -8.82 5.15
N ALA A 332 20.06 -9.44 4.15
CA ALA A 332 20.65 -9.71 2.83
C ALA A 332 21.92 -10.58 2.90
N VAL A 333 22.05 -11.39 3.95
CA VAL A 333 23.15 -12.32 4.13
C VAL A 333 22.54 -13.69 4.44
N ALA A 334 22.99 -14.71 3.72
CA ALA A 334 22.78 -16.08 4.12
C ALA A 334 24.05 -16.49 4.86
N GLY A 335 24.09 -16.40 6.18
CA GLY A 335 25.33 -16.77 6.87
C GLY A 335 25.63 -18.27 6.75
N GLU A 336 26.86 -18.63 7.03
CA GLU A 336 27.37 -19.98 6.91
C GLU A 336 26.86 -20.82 8.10
N GLY A 337 26.14 -21.91 7.84
CA GLY A 337 25.68 -22.87 8.86
C GLY A 337 24.19 -22.85 9.22
N LYS A 338 23.77 -23.87 9.98
CA LYS A 338 22.38 -24.09 10.47
C LYS A 338 21.98 -23.13 11.61
N GLU A 339 22.96 -22.45 12.22
CA GLU A 339 22.77 -21.66 13.45
C GLU A 339 22.01 -20.34 13.26
N LEU A 340 21.78 -19.90 12.02
CA LEU A 340 21.04 -18.65 11.78
C LEU A 340 19.52 -18.79 11.74
N CYS A 341 18.98 -19.98 11.51
CA CYS A 341 17.54 -20.15 11.55
C CYS A 341 17.05 -19.97 12.99
N LYS A 342 16.51 -18.78 13.30
CA LYS A 342 15.91 -18.48 14.60
C LYS A 342 14.58 -19.25 14.73
N LYS A 343 14.66 -20.52 15.15
CA LYS A 343 13.50 -21.40 15.30
C LYS A 343 12.46 -20.79 16.25
N GLU A 344 12.93 -20.15 17.31
CA GLU A 344 12.12 -19.46 18.32
C GLU A 344 11.53 -18.12 17.84
N ALA A 345 11.84 -17.64 16.63
CA ALA A 345 11.28 -16.40 16.15
C ALA A 345 9.75 -16.52 16.04
N PRO A 346 8.97 -15.62 16.68
CA PRO A 346 7.52 -15.67 16.67
C PRO A 346 6.98 -15.80 15.25
N LYS A 347 6.22 -16.86 15.00
CA LYS A 347 5.59 -17.12 13.71
C LYS A 347 4.26 -16.41 13.63
N THR A 348 3.86 -16.07 12.42
CA THR A 348 2.53 -15.54 12.14
C THR A 348 1.47 -16.57 12.45
N THR A 349 0.30 -16.08 12.85
CA THR A 349 -0.90 -16.90 12.93
C THR A 349 -1.40 -17.32 11.55
N TYR A 350 -0.91 -16.74 10.46
CA TYR A 350 -1.22 -17.19 9.10
C TYR A 350 -0.37 -18.38 8.67
N LYS A 351 -1.00 -19.38 8.05
CA LYS A 351 -0.38 -20.56 7.44
C LYS A 351 -0.71 -20.63 5.97
N VAL A 352 0.23 -21.13 5.17
CA VAL A 352 -0.05 -21.51 3.79
C VAL A 352 -0.68 -22.90 3.78
N THR A 353 -1.92 -23.05 3.36
CA THR A 353 -2.64 -24.34 3.37
C THR A 353 -2.50 -25.09 2.05
N GLY A 354 -2.13 -24.39 0.98
CA GLY A 354 -1.92 -24.99 -0.33
C GLY A 354 -1.10 -24.08 -1.26
N VAL A 355 -0.54 -24.68 -2.30
CA VAL A 355 0.10 -23.95 -3.40
C VAL A 355 -0.37 -24.58 -4.72
N GLN A 356 -0.99 -23.78 -5.57
CA GLN A 356 -1.46 -24.22 -6.88
C GLN A 356 -0.56 -23.68 -7.98
N PHE A 357 -0.22 -24.55 -8.93
CA PHE A 357 0.50 -24.18 -10.13
C PHE A 357 -0.48 -23.74 -11.22
N VAL A 358 -0.24 -22.58 -11.81
CA VAL A 358 -0.98 -22.10 -12.97
C VAL A 358 -0.58 -22.93 -14.18
N ASN A 359 -1.56 -23.31 -15.00
CA ASN A 359 -1.30 -24.05 -16.23
C ASN A 359 -0.24 -23.33 -17.08
N PRO A 360 0.89 -23.97 -17.39
CA PRO A 360 2.07 -23.29 -17.89
C PRO A 360 1.93 -22.87 -19.36
N GLY A 361 2.56 -21.75 -19.69
CA GLY A 361 2.75 -21.23 -21.05
C GLY A 361 1.52 -20.56 -21.67
N LYS A 362 0.45 -20.35 -20.89
CA LYS A 362 -0.80 -19.76 -21.37
C LYS A 362 -1.11 -18.47 -20.61
N ASP A 363 -0.96 -17.32 -21.28
CA ASP A 363 -1.28 -16.01 -20.70
C ASP A 363 -2.74 -15.92 -20.22
N ALA A 364 -3.67 -16.58 -20.91
CA ALA A 364 -5.08 -16.64 -20.50
C ALA A 364 -5.29 -17.34 -19.15
N GLU A 365 -4.53 -18.40 -18.86
CA GLU A 365 -4.63 -19.11 -17.57
C GLU A 365 -4.04 -18.27 -16.44
N LEU A 366 -2.95 -17.56 -16.72
CA LEU A 366 -2.34 -16.62 -15.77
C LEU A 366 -3.24 -15.42 -15.49
N LEU A 367 -3.90 -14.88 -16.53
CA LEU A 367 -4.89 -13.82 -16.40
C LEU A 367 -6.06 -14.27 -15.53
N ASN A 368 -6.62 -15.44 -15.84
CA ASN A 368 -7.74 -16.02 -15.14
C ASN A 368 -7.45 -16.18 -13.64
N ALA A 369 -6.28 -16.73 -13.31
CA ALA A 369 -5.80 -16.84 -11.94
C ALA A 369 -5.65 -15.46 -11.27
N LEU A 370 -5.09 -14.48 -11.96
CA LEU A 370 -4.82 -13.16 -11.38
C LEU A 370 -6.13 -12.41 -11.05
N VAL A 371 -7.11 -12.50 -11.95
CA VAL A 371 -8.42 -11.84 -11.79
C VAL A 371 -9.23 -12.51 -10.68
N ASN A 372 -9.29 -13.84 -10.65
CA ASN A 372 -10.13 -14.56 -9.70
C ASN A 372 -9.52 -14.70 -8.30
N ILE A 373 -8.19 -14.69 -8.18
CA ILE A 373 -7.52 -15.02 -6.92
C ILE A 373 -6.67 -13.88 -6.36
N GLY A 374 -5.98 -13.11 -7.20
CA GLY A 374 -5.07 -12.07 -6.74
C GLY A 374 -3.63 -12.23 -7.19
N PRO A 375 -2.71 -11.45 -6.59
CA PRO A 375 -1.31 -11.43 -6.98
C PRO A 375 -0.63 -12.81 -6.96
N ILE A 376 0.14 -13.09 -8.01
CA ILE A 376 0.72 -14.41 -8.28
C ILE A 376 2.24 -14.32 -8.23
N SER A 377 2.89 -15.28 -7.58
CA SER A 377 4.34 -15.45 -7.71
C SER A 377 4.65 -15.98 -9.10
N VAL A 378 5.45 -15.27 -9.91
CA VAL A 378 5.86 -15.72 -11.24
C VAL A 378 7.37 -15.75 -11.40
N SER A 379 7.87 -16.66 -12.23
CA SER A 379 9.28 -16.70 -12.64
C SER A 379 9.45 -16.18 -14.06
N ILE A 380 10.46 -15.34 -14.28
CA ILE A 380 10.75 -14.71 -15.56
C ILE A 380 12.21 -14.91 -15.97
N TYR A 381 12.47 -14.72 -17.26
CA TYR A 381 13.80 -14.42 -17.77
C TYR A 381 14.05 -12.92 -17.72
N THR A 382 15.02 -12.51 -16.91
CA THR A 382 15.53 -11.14 -16.88
C THR A 382 16.59 -10.97 -17.98
N SER A 383 16.28 -10.15 -18.97
CA SER A 383 17.22 -9.76 -20.04
C SER A 383 18.14 -8.62 -19.60
N GLN A 384 19.20 -8.38 -20.39
CA GLN A 384 20.10 -7.24 -20.17
C GLN A 384 19.38 -5.88 -20.27
N ASN A 385 18.41 -5.76 -21.18
CA ASN A 385 17.61 -4.55 -21.36
C ASN A 385 16.69 -4.29 -20.15
N MET A 386 16.14 -5.35 -19.54
CA MET A 386 15.29 -5.24 -18.35
C MET A 386 16.03 -4.64 -17.15
N ILE A 387 17.33 -4.91 -16.99
CA ILE A 387 18.15 -4.32 -15.93
C ILE A 387 18.12 -2.79 -15.99
N LYS A 388 18.04 -2.24 -17.21
CA LYS A 388 18.08 -0.81 -17.52
C LYS A 388 16.69 -0.19 -17.66
N TYR A 389 15.63 -0.95 -17.44
CA TYR A 389 14.26 -0.48 -17.60
C TYR A 389 13.95 0.72 -16.69
N LYS A 390 13.30 1.74 -17.25
CA LYS A 390 12.83 2.93 -16.51
C LYS A 390 11.31 3.07 -16.53
N LYS A 391 10.67 2.99 -17.71
CA LYS A 391 9.21 3.11 -17.87
C LYS A 391 8.70 2.59 -19.22
N GLY A 392 7.39 2.47 -19.36
CA GLY A 392 6.71 2.03 -20.57
C GLY A 392 6.53 0.51 -20.62
N VAL A 393 5.99 -0.03 -21.72
CA VAL A 393 5.77 -1.47 -21.86
C VAL A 393 7.02 -2.12 -22.46
N LEU A 394 7.74 -2.91 -21.66
CA LEU A 394 8.92 -3.65 -22.10
C LEU A 394 8.49 -4.82 -23.00
N GLU A 395 8.83 -4.70 -24.28
CA GLU A 395 8.76 -5.74 -25.29
C GLU A 395 10.16 -5.92 -25.88
N ASP A 396 10.90 -6.88 -25.34
CA ASP A 396 12.31 -7.11 -25.66
C ASP A 396 12.51 -8.31 -26.60
N GLU A 397 13.25 -8.10 -27.68
CA GLU A 397 13.64 -9.14 -28.63
C GLU A 397 14.44 -10.27 -27.95
N LEU A 398 15.23 -9.97 -26.90
CA LEU A 398 15.96 -10.98 -26.14
C LEU A 398 15.04 -11.98 -25.43
N CYS A 399 13.79 -11.60 -25.19
CA CYS A 399 12.77 -12.45 -24.60
C CYS A 399 12.02 -13.33 -25.60
N LYS A 400 12.25 -13.18 -26.92
CA LYS A 400 11.72 -14.11 -27.94
C LYS A 400 12.41 -15.46 -27.90
N ALA A 401 13.71 -15.47 -27.57
CA ALA A 401 14.44 -16.72 -27.38
C ALA A 401 13.95 -17.39 -26.08
N LYS A 402 13.71 -18.72 -26.11
CA LYS A 402 13.34 -19.52 -24.92
C LYS A 402 14.51 -19.67 -23.95
N LYS A 403 14.97 -18.55 -23.36
CA LYS A 403 16.05 -18.49 -22.38
C LYS A 403 15.59 -19.10 -21.05
N PRO A 404 16.53 -19.64 -20.24
CA PRO A 404 16.18 -20.15 -18.92
C PRO A 404 15.67 -19.01 -18.01
N ILE A 405 14.64 -19.29 -17.21
CA ILE A 405 14.21 -18.38 -16.16
C ILE A 405 15.36 -18.21 -15.14
N ASN A 406 15.52 -17.00 -14.64
CA ASN A 406 16.60 -16.66 -13.71
C ASN A 406 16.11 -15.79 -12.53
N HIS A 407 14.91 -15.21 -12.62
CA HIS A 407 14.37 -14.30 -11.61
C HIS A 407 12.95 -14.64 -11.19
N ALA A 408 12.59 -14.30 -9.96
CA ALA A 408 11.25 -14.51 -9.42
C ALA A 408 10.68 -13.19 -8.90
N VAL A 409 9.45 -12.89 -9.28
CA VAL A 409 8.77 -11.61 -9.08
C VAL A 409 7.30 -11.85 -8.73
N VAL A 410 6.53 -10.78 -8.46
CA VAL A 410 5.08 -10.91 -8.19
C VAL A 410 4.31 -10.22 -9.29
N LEU A 411 3.43 -10.94 -9.96
CA LEU A 411 2.44 -10.38 -10.88
C LEU A 411 1.33 -9.74 -10.05
N VAL A 412 1.13 -8.44 -10.19
CA VAL A 412 0.21 -7.64 -9.34
C VAL A 412 -0.87 -6.92 -10.15
N GLY A 413 -0.95 -7.17 -11.45
CA GLY A 413 -1.92 -6.51 -12.30
C GLY A 413 -1.66 -6.69 -13.78
N TYR A 414 -2.48 -6.03 -14.58
CA TYR A 414 -2.35 -5.92 -16.03
C TYR A 414 -3.13 -4.71 -16.54
N GLY A 415 -2.88 -4.32 -17.77
CA GLY A 415 -3.66 -3.28 -18.43
C GLY A 415 -3.25 -3.08 -19.87
N ASN A 416 -3.56 -1.90 -20.40
CA ASN A 416 -3.16 -1.44 -21.72
C ASN A 416 -2.54 -0.04 -21.58
N GLU A 417 -1.42 0.18 -22.25
CA GLU A 417 -0.80 1.51 -22.36
C GLU A 417 -0.45 1.74 -23.83
N ASN A 418 -1.01 2.81 -24.41
CA ASN A 418 -0.78 3.19 -25.81
C ASN A 418 -1.02 2.04 -26.81
N GLY A 419 -2.08 1.26 -26.59
CA GLY A 419 -2.45 0.12 -27.45
C GLY A 419 -1.64 -1.15 -27.18
N LYS A 420 -0.68 -1.14 -26.24
CA LYS A 420 0.09 -2.33 -25.84
C LYS A 420 -0.40 -2.89 -24.52
N ASN A 421 -0.83 -4.15 -24.55
CA ASN A 421 -1.20 -4.89 -23.36
C ASN A 421 0.04 -5.23 -22.54
N TYR A 422 -0.07 -5.08 -21.21
CA TYR A 422 1.02 -5.38 -20.31
C TYR A 422 0.58 -6.17 -19.08
N TRP A 423 1.51 -6.92 -18.53
CA TRP A 423 1.54 -7.42 -17.16
C TRP A 423 2.20 -6.38 -16.26
N LEU A 424 1.61 -6.09 -15.10
CA LEU A 424 2.20 -5.23 -14.09
C LEU A 424 2.89 -6.10 -13.04
N ILE A 425 4.20 -5.92 -12.90
CA ILE A 425 5.04 -6.79 -12.10
C ILE A 425 5.74 -5.98 -11.02
N ARG A 426 5.68 -6.49 -9.80
CA ARG A 426 6.43 -6.02 -8.64
C ARG A 426 7.80 -6.70 -8.60
N ASN A 427 8.86 -5.90 -8.62
CA ASN A 427 10.24 -6.38 -8.48
C ASN A 427 10.75 -6.22 -7.03
N SER A 428 11.94 -6.77 -6.75
CA SER A 428 12.61 -6.78 -5.45
C SER A 428 13.94 -6.02 -5.45
N TRP A 429 14.13 -5.09 -6.38
CA TRP A 429 15.36 -4.32 -6.60
C TRP A 429 15.27 -2.86 -6.13
N GLY A 430 14.37 -2.57 -5.18
CA GLY A 430 14.19 -1.22 -4.67
C GLY A 430 13.40 -0.29 -5.59
N LYS A 431 13.10 0.90 -5.07
CA LYS A 431 12.28 1.92 -5.75
C LYS A 431 13.03 2.72 -6.82
N SER A 432 14.36 2.67 -6.78
CA SER A 432 15.29 3.30 -7.72
C SER A 432 15.19 2.70 -9.13
N TRP A 433 14.82 1.43 -9.22
CA TRP A 433 14.73 0.67 -10.45
C TRP A 433 13.31 0.72 -11.05
N GLY A 434 13.21 0.79 -12.38
CA GLY A 434 11.94 0.78 -13.10
C GLY A 434 10.97 1.88 -12.69
N GLU A 435 9.68 1.60 -12.82
CA GLU A 435 8.59 2.49 -12.42
C GLU A 435 8.36 2.40 -10.91
N LYS A 436 9.25 3.01 -10.12
CA LYS A 436 9.22 2.98 -8.65
C LYS A 436 9.26 1.54 -8.08
N GLY A 437 10.03 0.66 -8.71
CA GLY A 437 10.18 -0.75 -8.35
C GLY A 437 9.27 -1.73 -9.11
N TYR A 438 8.49 -1.22 -10.08
CA TYR A 438 7.61 -2.02 -10.92
C TYR A 438 8.08 -2.01 -12.38
N ILE A 439 7.60 -3.00 -13.14
CA ILE A 439 7.78 -3.07 -14.59
C ILE A 439 6.46 -3.45 -15.25
N LYS A 440 6.19 -2.84 -16.41
CA LYS A 440 5.16 -3.29 -17.34
C LYS A 440 5.82 -4.17 -18.39
N LEU A 441 5.46 -5.45 -18.41
CA LEU A 441 5.99 -6.44 -19.36
C LEU A 441 4.95 -6.75 -20.42
N ALA A 442 5.32 -6.86 -21.69
CA ALA A 442 4.37 -7.16 -22.76
C ALA A 442 3.53 -8.43 -22.46
N ARG A 443 2.21 -8.32 -22.63
CA ARG A 443 1.23 -9.40 -22.42
C ARG A 443 0.61 -9.84 -23.74
N ASN A 444 0.29 -11.13 -23.87
CA ASN A 444 -0.23 -11.76 -25.09
C ASN A 444 0.78 -11.70 -26.25
N VAL A 445 2.06 -11.76 -25.90
CA VAL A 445 3.19 -11.64 -26.82
C VAL A 445 4.11 -12.85 -26.56
N TYR A 446 3.79 -13.99 -27.18
CA TYR A 446 4.57 -15.24 -27.16
C TYR A 446 5.07 -15.73 -25.78
N ASN A 447 4.28 -15.55 -24.71
CA ASN A 447 4.71 -15.79 -23.33
C ASN A 447 6.03 -15.03 -23.04
N HIS A 448 5.96 -13.71 -23.19
CA HIS A 448 7.10 -12.81 -23.16
C HIS A 448 7.95 -13.02 -21.89
N CYS A 449 9.25 -13.24 -22.08
CA CYS A 449 10.20 -13.55 -21.01
C CYS A 449 9.77 -14.73 -20.11
N ARG A 450 8.95 -15.65 -20.65
CA ARG A 450 8.44 -16.85 -19.97
C ARG A 450 7.54 -16.60 -18.76
N ILE A 451 6.94 -15.42 -18.64
CA ILE A 451 6.12 -15.03 -17.49
C ILE A 451 4.97 -16.01 -17.16
N SER A 452 4.31 -16.59 -18.17
CA SER A 452 3.25 -17.58 -17.96
C SER A 452 3.76 -19.02 -17.86
N SER A 453 5.07 -19.26 -17.94
CA SER A 453 5.63 -20.61 -17.78
C SER A 453 5.58 -21.12 -16.34
N HIS A 454 5.72 -20.25 -15.33
CA HIS A 454 5.74 -20.67 -13.93
C HIS A 454 5.01 -19.66 -13.05
N GLY A 455 3.73 -19.93 -12.77
CA GLY A 455 2.91 -19.16 -11.83
C GLY A 455 2.52 -20.01 -10.63
N TYR A 456 2.69 -19.48 -9.43
CA TYR A 456 2.32 -20.14 -8.17
C TYR A 456 1.39 -19.25 -7.36
N ILE A 457 0.28 -19.85 -6.93
CA ILE A 457 -0.75 -19.22 -6.14
C ILE A 457 -0.72 -19.86 -4.74
N PRO A 458 -0.26 -19.16 -3.70
CA PRO A 458 -0.39 -19.65 -2.34
C PRO A 458 -1.84 -19.47 -1.86
N ARG A 459 -2.34 -20.40 -1.06
CA ARG A 459 -3.54 -20.20 -0.25
C ARG A 459 -3.12 -19.94 1.19
N ALA A 460 -3.56 -18.82 1.77
CA ALA A 460 -3.15 -18.42 3.12
C ALA A 460 -4.36 -18.33 4.06
N GLU A 461 -4.41 -19.21 5.04
CA GLU A 461 -5.48 -19.25 6.04
C GLU A 461 -4.94 -18.92 7.44
N VAL A 462 -5.82 -18.53 8.35
CA VAL A 462 -5.45 -18.32 9.75
C VAL A 462 -5.34 -19.69 10.42
N SER A 463 -4.16 -19.99 10.95
CA SER A 463 -3.77 -21.24 11.64
C SER A 463 -4.62 -21.59 12.85
N GLU A 464 -5.32 -20.63 13.44
CA GLU A 464 -6.22 -20.77 14.58
C GLU A 464 -6.77 -19.36 14.81
N MET A 465 -8.05 -19.13 14.50
CA MET A 465 -8.66 -17.79 14.62
C MET A 465 -8.65 -17.26 16.05
N CYS A 466 -8.49 -18.14 17.05
CA CYS A 466 -8.71 -17.82 18.46
C CYS A 466 -7.63 -18.34 19.42
N SER A 467 -6.41 -17.83 19.33
CA SER A 467 -5.38 -18.09 20.35
C SER A 467 -5.78 -17.42 21.68
N GLY A 468 -6.10 -18.23 22.69
CA GLY A 468 -6.50 -17.76 24.03
C GLY A 468 -8.02 -17.59 24.23
N GLY A 469 -8.82 -17.95 23.23
CA GLY A 469 -10.29 -17.94 23.31
C GLY A 469 -10.89 -19.18 22.66
N VAL A 470 -12.17 -19.11 22.34
CA VAL A 470 -12.96 -20.22 21.78
C VAL A 470 -13.60 -19.77 20.48
N THR A 471 -13.48 -20.59 19.44
CA THR A 471 -14.22 -20.35 18.19
C THR A 471 -15.62 -20.94 18.31
N ILE A 472 -16.64 -20.10 18.23
CA ILE A 472 -18.06 -20.49 18.20
C ILE A 472 -18.71 -19.81 17.00
N GLY A 473 -19.47 -20.55 16.19
CA GLY A 473 -19.95 -20.04 14.91
C GLY A 473 -18.79 -19.64 14.01
N SER A 474 -18.81 -18.40 13.49
CA SER A 474 -17.69 -17.83 12.73
C SER A 474 -16.87 -16.80 13.52
N GLN A 475 -17.08 -16.73 14.84
CA GLN A 475 -16.45 -15.76 15.75
C GLN A 475 -15.37 -16.39 16.63
N CYS A 476 -14.38 -15.57 17.01
CA CYS A 476 -13.43 -15.88 18.08
C CYS A 476 -13.84 -15.10 19.33
N LEU A 477 -14.21 -15.83 20.38
CA LEU A 477 -14.76 -15.31 21.62
C LEU A 477 -13.76 -15.49 22.78
N MET A 478 -13.52 -14.42 23.51
CA MET A 478 -12.61 -14.36 24.66
C MET A 478 -13.43 -14.18 25.94
N PHE A 479 -13.41 -15.18 26.81
CA PHE A 479 -14.17 -15.16 28.07
C PHE A 479 -13.34 -14.53 29.18
N SER A 480 -13.87 -13.48 29.82
CA SER A 480 -13.20 -12.84 30.95
C SER A 480 -13.20 -13.74 32.19
N GLN A 481 -12.16 -13.62 33.00
CA GLN A 481 -12.15 -14.20 34.36
C GLN A 481 -12.70 -13.20 35.39
N GLU A 482 -12.45 -11.90 35.17
CA GLU A 482 -12.89 -10.80 36.02
C GLU A 482 -14.30 -10.34 35.66
N ALA A 483 -15.06 -9.92 36.68
CA ALA A 483 -16.35 -9.30 36.53
C ALA A 483 -16.24 -7.77 36.50
N ARG A 484 -16.97 -7.13 35.58
CA ARG A 484 -16.99 -5.67 35.34
C ARG A 484 -18.41 -5.21 35.03
N THR A 485 -18.66 -3.91 35.14
CA THR A 485 -19.92 -3.34 34.60
C THR A 485 -19.94 -3.47 33.08
N TRP A 486 -21.11 -3.39 32.45
CA TRP A 486 -21.20 -3.53 30.99
C TRP A 486 -20.37 -2.47 30.25
N TYR A 487 -20.37 -1.23 30.76
CA TYR A 487 -19.56 -0.14 30.21
C TYR A 487 -18.06 -0.39 30.36
N GLU A 488 -17.63 -0.85 31.55
CA GLU A 488 -16.23 -1.22 31.80
C GLU A 488 -15.79 -2.43 30.96
N ALA A 489 -16.66 -3.41 30.75
CA ALA A 489 -16.42 -4.57 29.89
C ALA A 489 -16.24 -4.14 28.43
N LYS A 490 -17.11 -3.27 27.92
CA LYS A 490 -16.99 -2.67 26.58
C LYS A 490 -15.65 -1.96 26.40
N THR A 491 -15.22 -1.17 27.39
CA THR A 491 -13.89 -0.52 27.38
C THR A 491 -12.76 -1.55 27.48
N ALA A 492 -12.89 -2.58 28.32
CA ALA A 492 -11.89 -3.63 28.51
C ALA A 492 -11.60 -4.40 27.22
N CYS A 493 -12.63 -4.77 26.45
CA CYS A 493 -12.45 -5.40 25.14
C CYS A 493 -11.71 -4.47 24.16
N GLY A 494 -11.97 -3.16 24.22
CA GLY A 494 -11.36 -2.16 23.32
C GLY A 494 -9.82 -2.09 23.38
N TYR A 495 -9.19 -2.48 24.49
CA TYR A 495 -7.73 -2.39 24.64
C TYR A 495 -6.93 -3.41 23.81
N GLN A 496 -7.58 -4.42 23.20
CA GLN A 496 -6.91 -5.49 22.45
C GLN A 496 -7.41 -5.65 21.00
N ASN A 497 -7.90 -4.58 20.36
CA ASN A 497 -8.58 -4.66 19.04
C ASN A 497 -9.76 -5.65 19.06
N GLN A 498 -10.48 -5.70 20.18
CA GLN A 498 -11.68 -6.51 20.38
C GLN A 498 -12.88 -5.60 20.67
N THR A 499 -14.08 -6.13 20.55
CA THR A 499 -15.33 -5.47 20.97
C THR A 499 -16.07 -6.39 21.93
N LEU A 500 -16.97 -5.84 22.74
CA LEU A 500 -17.91 -6.71 23.46
C LEU A 500 -18.78 -7.44 22.42
N ALA A 501 -18.94 -8.74 22.58
CA ALA A 501 -19.29 -9.61 21.46
C ALA A 501 -20.69 -9.35 20.90
N SER A 502 -20.79 -9.08 19.59
CA SER A 502 -22.05 -9.03 18.83
C SER A 502 -22.27 -10.37 18.13
N LEU A 503 -23.11 -11.25 18.68
CA LEU A 503 -23.05 -12.69 18.36
C LEU A 503 -23.68 -13.05 17.00
N ASP A 504 -22.98 -13.87 16.20
CA ASP A 504 -23.47 -14.40 14.92
C ASP A 504 -24.31 -15.68 15.08
N ASP A 505 -24.02 -16.48 16.11
CA ASP A 505 -24.78 -17.65 16.53
C ASP A 505 -25.07 -17.62 18.05
N PRO A 506 -26.06 -16.83 18.49
CA PRO A 506 -26.40 -16.70 19.90
C PRO A 506 -26.78 -18.02 20.58
N LYS A 507 -27.34 -18.98 19.81
CA LYS A 507 -27.77 -20.28 20.32
C LYS A 507 -26.56 -21.16 20.64
N ALA A 508 -25.58 -21.24 19.73
CA ALA A 508 -24.35 -21.99 19.96
C ALA A 508 -23.53 -21.42 21.13
N VAL A 509 -23.52 -20.10 21.30
CA VAL A 509 -22.84 -19.45 22.44
C VAL A 509 -23.53 -19.79 23.75
N LEU A 510 -24.86 -19.76 23.81
CA LEU A 510 -25.62 -20.16 24.99
C LEU A 510 -25.33 -21.62 25.37
N ASP A 511 -25.42 -22.54 24.41
CA ASP A 511 -25.16 -23.97 24.64
C ASP A 511 -23.75 -24.17 25.21
N TYR A 512 -22.75 -23.48 24.65
CA TYR A 512 -21.37 -23.53 25.14
C TYR A 512 -21.22 -22.99 26.56
N VAL A 513 -21.85 -21.85 26.88
CA VAL A 513 -21.76 -21.24 28.21
C VAL A 513 -22.40 -22.15 29.26
N VAL A 514 -23.59 -22.68 28.99
CA VAL A 514 -24.30 -23.63 29.87
C VAL A 514 -23.44 -24.88 30.12
N GLU A 515 -22.79 -25.41 29.09
CA GLU A 515 -21.96 -26.63 29.21
C GLU A 515 -20.66 -26.38 30.00
N ASN A 516 -20.03 -25.22 29.84
CA ASN A 516 -18.64 -25.00 30.29
C ASN A 516 -18.51 -24.09 31.53
N TYR A 517 -19.52 -23.30 31.87
CA TYR A 517 -19.42 -22.26 32.90
C TYR A 517 -20.51 -22.33 33.98
N GLY A 518 -21.29 -23.41 34.04
CA GLY A 518 -22.25 -23.65 35.12
C GLY A 518 -23.29 -22.53 35.23
N ASN A 519 -23.32 -21.82 36.36
CA ASN A 519 -24.27 -20.71 36.62
C ASN A 519 -23.64 -19.31 36.41
N ASP A 520 -22.43 -19.23 35.85
CA ASP A 520 -21.79 -17.93 35.61
C ASP A 520 -22.53 -17.18 34.49
N LEU A 521 -22.83 -15.91 34.76
CA LEU A 521 -23.47 -14.97 33.83
C LEU A 521 -22.43 -14.12 33.11
N PHE A 522 -22.61 -13.93 31.80
CA PHE A 522 -21.69 -13.13 31.00
C PHE A 522 -22.39 -12.00 30.25
N PHE A 523 -21.86 -10.79 30.34
CA PHE A 523 -22.24 -9.68 29.45
C PHE A 523 -21.76 -9.92 28.02
N VAL A 524 -22.62 -9.57 27.07
CA VAL A 524 -22.35 -9.52 25.63
C VAL A 524 -22.77 -8.15 25.06
N GLY A 525 -22.47 -7.89 23.80
CA GLY A 525 -22.63 -6.57 23.16
C GLY A 525 -24.07 -6.15 22.85
N GLY A 526 -25.09 -6.82 23.38
CA GLY A 526 -26.50 -6.45 23.16
C GLY A 526 -26.98 -5.42 24.17
N SER A 527 -27.73 -4.43 23.71
CA SER A 527 -28.37 -3.41 24.56
C SER A 527 -29.59 -2.80 23.88
N ASP A 528 -30.57 -2.36 24.65
CA ASP A 528 -31.70 -1.54 24.22
C ASP A 528 -31.67 -0.14 24.84
N ALA A 529 -30.54 0.26 25.45
CA ALA A 529 -30.40 1.55 26.15
C ALA A 529 -30.66 2.78 25.26
N ALA A 530 -30.58 2.63 23.94
CA ALA A 530 -30.90 3.67 22.97
C ALA A 530 -32.41 3.83 22.74
N ASN A 531 -33.16 2.72 22.78
CA ASN A 531 -34.60 2.69 22.59
C ASN A 531 -35.19 1.47 23.31
N GLU A 532 -35.78 1.70 24.47
CA GLU A 532 -36.36 0.68 25.35
C GLU A 532 -37.20 -0.35 24.58
N GLY A 533 -36.93 -1.64 24.81
CA GLY A 533 -37.62 -2.75 24.15
C GLY A 533 -37.20 -3.01 22.69
N THR A 534 -36.26 -2.22 22.15
CA THR A 534 -35.64 -2.46 20.85
C THR A 534 -34.17 -2.81 21.04
N TRP A 535 -33.89 -4.10 21.01
CA TRP A 535 -32.55 -4.63 21.25
C TRP A 535 -31.67 -4.55 20.00
N GLU A 536 -30.45 -4.06 20.18
CA GLU A 536 -29.46 -3.93 19.12
C GLU A 536 -28.09 -4.43 19.61
N TRP A 537 -27.33 -5.04 18.71
CA TRP A 537 -25.93 -5.33 18.93
C TRP A 537 -25.08 -4.06 18.82
N LEU A 538 -23.87 -4.07 19.39
CA LEU A 538 -22.91 -2.96 19.25
C LEU A 538 -22.54 -2.63 17.79
N ASN A 539 -22.69 -3.57 16.86
CA ASN A 539 -22.47 -3.35 15.43
C ASN A 539 -23.69 -2.72 14.71
N GLY A 540 -24.80 -2.49 15.41
CA GLY A 540 -26.03 -1.90 14.88
C GLY A 540 -27.04 -2.89 14.30
N GLU A 541 -26.75 -4.20 14.33
CA GLU A 541 -27.70 -5.21 13.87
C GLU A 541 -28.79 -5.45 14.93
N PRO A 542 -30.07 -5.60 14.51
CA PRO A 542 -31.18 -5.77 15.44
C PRO A 542 -31.19 -7.17 16.07
N ILE A 543 -31.56 -7.25 17.34
CA ILE A 543 -31.79 -8.49 18.08
C ILE A 543 -33.30 -8.74 18.17
N PRO A 544 -33.82 -9.87 17.67
CA PRO A 544 -35.25 -10.15 17.73
C PRO A 544 -35.74 -10.32 19.18
N SER A 545 -36.78 -9.59 19.57
CA SER A 545 -37.47 -9.77 20.86
C SER A 545 -38.31 -11.05 20.95
N ASN A 546 -38.45 -11.80 19.84
CA ASN A 546 -39.25 -13.02 19.80
C ASN A 546 -38.43 -14.25 20.24
N PRO A 547 -38.86 -15.00 21.28
CA PRO A 547 -38.18 -16.20 21.78
C PRO A 547 -37.99 -17.34 20.75
N THR A 548 -38.77 -17.35 19.66
CA THR A 548 -38.60 -18.32 18.56
C THR A 548 -37.49 -17.93 17.58
N LYS A 549 -37.01 -16.68 17.63
CA LYS A 549 -35.99 -16.12 16.74
C LYS A 549 -34.69 -15.75 17.47
N PHE A 550 -34.73 -15.65 18.79
CA PHE A 550 -33.58 -15.43 19.65
C PHE A 550 -33.78 -16.22 20.96
N PRO A 551 -32.74 -16.88 21.49
CA PRO A 551 -32.86 -17.80 22.62
C PRO A 551 -33.00 -17.11 23.99
N TRP A 552 -33.99 -16.23 24.13
CA TRP A 552 -34.35 -15.61 25.42
C TRP A 552 -34.69 -16.67 26.48
N ALA A 553 -34.36 -16.37 27.74
CA ALA A 553 -34.79 -17.17 28.86
C ALA A 553 -36.32 -17.14 28.99
N VAL A 554 -36.90 -18.12 29.70
CA VAL A 554 -38.35 -18.21 29.85
C VAL A 554 -38.87 -16.97 30.58
N GLY A 555 -39.72 -16.20 29.91
CA GLY A 555 -40.27 -14.95 30.44
C GLY A 555 -39.53 -13.69 30.00
N GLN A 556 -38.40 -13.84 29.28
CA GLN A 556 -37.54 -12.73 28.87
C GLN A 556 -37.72 -12.32 27.39
N PRO A 557 -37.37 -11.07 27.04
CA PRO A 557 -36.98 -9.98 27.94
C PRO A 557 -38.20 -9.41 28.69
N ASP A 558 -38.10 -9.23 30.00
CA ASP A 558 -39.17 -8.77 30.88
C ASP A 558 -39.14 -7.25 31.07
N ASN A 559 -38.04 -6.61 30.66
CA ASN A 559 -37.89 -5.18 30.46
C ASN A 559 -38.24 -4.40 31.74
N TRP A 560 -37.83 -4.94 32.89
CA TRP A 560 -38.13 -4.34 34.18
C TRP A 560 -37.20 -3.15 34.44
N GLY A 561 -37.78 -1.94 34.37
CA GLY A 561 -37.14 -0.62 34.34
C GLY A 561 -35.66 -0.51 34.77
N GLY A 562 -34.79 -0.29 33.78
CA GLY A 562 -33.36 0.01 33.95
C GLY A 562 -32.39 -1.13 33.60
N GLN A 563 -32.92 -2.26 33.16
CA GLN A 563 -32.16 -3.42 32.68
C GLN A 563 -31.90 -3.33 31.17
N ASN A 564 -30.83 -2.65 30.79
CA ASN A 564 -30.62 -2.31 29.38
C ASN A 564 -29.47 -3.07 28.72
N CYS A 565 -28.91 -4.09 29.38
CA CYS A 565 -27.69 -4.76 28.97
C CYS A 565 -27.86 -6.28 28.94
N LEU A 566 -27.48 -6.89 27.82
CA LEU A 566 -27.74 -8.29 27.56
C LEU A 566 -26.73 -9.20 28.30
N VAL A 567 -27.25 -10.17 29.04
CA VAL A 567 -26.47 -11.27 29.62
C VAL A 567 -26.88 -12.62 29.04
N VAL A 568 -25.93 -13.56 29.03
CA VAL A 568 -26.16 -14.96 28.67
C VAL A 568 -26.03 -15.85 29.92
N ASN A 569 -26.79 -16.95 29.91
CA ASN A 569 -26.86 -18.00 30.95
C ASN A 569 -27.71 -17.63 32.17
N PHE A 570 -28.72 -16.78 31.96
CA PHE A 570 -29.80 -16.58 32.92
C PHE A 570 -30.87 -17.66 32.66
N PRO A 571 -31.21 -18.44 33.69
CA PRO A 571 -31.48 -19.88 33.63
C PRO A 571 -31.67 -20.48 32.22
N GLY A 572 -30.54 -20.79 31.55
CA GLY A 572 -30.53 -21.48 30.27
C GLY A 572 -30.95 -20.65 29.05
N GLY A 573 -30.95 -19.32 29.15
CA GLY A 573 -31.23 -18.39 28.06
C GLY A 573 -30.52 -17.03 28.22
N TYR A 574 -30.96 -16.06 27.43
CA TYR A 574 -30.54 -14.65 27.54
C TYR A 574 -31.53 -13.83 28.36
N ASP A 575 -31.04 -12.78 28.99
CA ASP A 575 -31.80 -11.93 29.89
C ASP A 575 -31.32 -10.48 29.82
N ASP A 576 -32.21 -9.57 30.15
CA ASP A 576 -31.94 -8.16 30.28
C ASP A 576 -31.53 -7.82 31.72
N GLU A 577 -30.35 -7.25 31.88
CA GLU A 577 -29.74 -7.00 33.20
C GLU A 577 -29.34 -5.53 33.33
N ALA A 578 -29.28 -5.05 34.57
CA ALA A 578 -28.83 -3.69 34.85
C ALA A 578 -27.35 -3.52 34.42
N CYS A 579 -27.06 -2.51 33.60
CA CYS A 579 -25.73 -2.30 33.05
C CYS A 579 -24.63 -2.01 34.10
N ASP A 580 -25.02 -1.58 35.31
CA ASP A 580 -24.13 -1.29 36.43
C ASP A 580 -23.80 -2.53 37.29
N GLU A 581 -24.49 -3.65 37.07
CA GLU A 581 -24.14 -4.92 37.70
C GLU A 581 -22.76 -5.39 37.24
N LYS A 582 -22.04 -6.11 38.10
CA LYS A 582 -20.76 -6.71 37.71
C LYS A 582 -20.97 -8.14 37.28
N ARG A 583 -20.65 -8.42 36.02
CA ARG A 583 -20.67 -9.77 35.45
C ARG A 583 -19.36 -10.04 34.71
N ARG A 584 -19.04 -11.33 34.51
CA ARG A 584 -18.01 -11.67 33.54
C ARG A 584 -18.50 -11.25 32.15
N TYR A 585 -17.63 -11.24 31.15
CA TYR A 585 -17.99 -10.71 29.84
C TYR A 585 -17.26 -11.45 28.72
N ILE A 586 -17.86 -11.42 27.53
CA ILE A 586 -17.33 -12.07 26.34
C ILE A 586 -16.93 -10.99 25.34
N CYS A 587 -15.63 -10.94 25.01
CA CYS A 587 -15.14 -10.10 23.92
C CYS A 587 -15.10 -10.90 22.63
N GLU A 588 -15.36 -10.28 21.49
CA GLU A 588 -15.06 -10.82 20.17
C GLU A 588 -13.82 -10.16 19.59
N LYS A 589 -13.01 -10.94 18.88
CA LYS A 589 -11.94 -10.38 18.06
C LYS A 589 -12.54 -9.82 16.78
N VAL A 590 -12.38 -8.52 16.56
CA VAL A 590 -12.90 -7.85 15.36
C VAL A 590 -12.28 -8.52 14.13
N LYS A 591 -13.13 -9.12 13.27
CA LYS A 591 -12.71 -9.56 11.93
C LYS A 591 -12.13 -8.33 11.24
N GLY A 592 -10.89 -8.41 10.76
CA GLY A 592 -10.24 -7.32 10.03
C GLY A 592 -11.21 -6.75 9.00
N LEU A 593 -11.62 -5.50 9.18
CA LEU A 593 -12.65 -4.85 8.38
C LEU A 593 -12.20 -4.72 6.92
N ALA A 594 -13.06 -5.21 6.03
CA ALA A 594 -13.24 -4.94 4.59
C ALA A 594 -12.10 -5.30 3.63
#